data_AF-A0A1V0AFF7-F1
#
_entry.id   AF-A0A1V0AFF7-F1
#
_cell.length_a   1.000
_cell.length_b   1.000
_cell.length_c   1.000
_cell.angle_alpha   90.00
_cell.angle_beta   90.00
_cell.angle_gamma   90.00
#
_symmetry.space_group_name_H-M   'P 1'
#
loop_
_entity.id
_entity.type
_entity.pdbx_description
1 polymer ?
#
loop_
_entity_poly.entity_id
_entity_poly.type
_entity_poly.pdbx_seq_one_letter_code
_entity_poly.pdbx_strand_id
1 'polypeptide(L)' 'MWQRGMNWTAIVVVGIFGVMWVGIVIYADQGSPLWMRIVQVIFGLFLLAWSVRKAVTLLSKA' A
#
# COMPACT_ATOMS: atom_id res chain seq x y z
N MET A 1 -13.08 1.23 -21.35
CA MET A 1 -12.18 2.32 -20.92
C MET A 1 -12.37 2.68 -19.44
N TRP A 2 -13.61 2.86 -18.96
CA TRP A 2 -13.93 3.18 -17.54
C TRP A 2 -13.33 2.21 -16.51
N GLN A 3 -13.48 0.90 -16.72
CA GLN A 3 -12.99 -0.13 -15.80
C GLN A 3 -11.45 -0.11 -15.64
N ARG A 4 -10.73 0.28 -16.70
CA ARG A 4 -9.26 0.43 -16.65
C ARG A 4 -8.85 1.63 -15.81
N GLY A 5 -9.56 2.75 -15.95
CA GLY A 5 -9.37 3.93 -15.09
C GLY A 5 -9.65 3.62 -13.62
N MET A 6 -10.77 2.94 -13.33
CA MET A 6 -11.13 2.54 -11.97
C MET A 6 -10.08 1.60 -11.33
N ASN A 7 -9.52 0.67 -12.10
CA ASN A 7 -8.44 -0.19 -11.63
C ASN A 7 -7.18 0.61 -11.27
N TRP A 8 -6.82 1.63 -12.07
CA TRP A 8 -5.71 2.52 -11.76
C TRP A 8 -5.95 3.33 -10.48
N THR A 9 -7.14 3.91 -10.34
CA THR A 9 -7.52 4.65 -9.12
C THR A 9 -7.41 3.76 -7.88
N ALA A 10 -7.91 2.53 -7.94
CA ALA A 10 -7.81 1.59 -6.83
C ALA A 10 -6.35 1.30 -6.45
N ILE A 11 -5.47 1.09 -7.43
CA ILE A 11 -4.05 0.86 -7.19
C ILE A 11 -3.37 2.06 -6.54
N VAL A 12 -3.64 3.26 -7.04
CA VAL A 12 -3.07 4.50 -6.50
C VAL A 12 -3.53 4.71 -5.05
N VAL A 13 -4.82 4.52 -4.77
CA VAL A 13 -5.38 4.67 -3.42
C VAL A 13 -4.75 3.67 -2.46
N VAL A 14 -4.66 2.39 -2.82
CA VAL A 14 -4.04 1.36 -1.96
C VAL A 14 -2.55 1.65 -1.74
N GLY A 15 -1.84 2.12 -2.78
CA GLY A 15 -0.43 2.50 -2.67
C GLY A 15 -0.22 3.67 -1.71
N ILE A 16 -0.95 4.77 -1.89
CA ILE A 16 -0.88 5.94 -1.01
C ILE A 16 -1.21 5.54 0.43
N PHE A 17 -2.29 4.77 0.63
CA PHE A 17 -2.66 4.27 1.95
C PHE A 17 -1.54 3.43 2.58
N GLY A 18 -0.91 2.53 1.82
CA GLY A 18 0.21 1.73 2.30
C GLY A 18 1.41 2.59 2.76
N VAL A 19 1.78 3.61 1.99
CA VAL A 19 2.86 4.56 2.38
C VAL A 19 2.48 5.32 3.66
N MET A 20 1.29 5.90 3.69
CA MET A 20 0.81 6.66 4.85
C MET A 20 0.75 5.78 6.10
N TRP A 21 0.27 4.54 5.97
CA TRP A 21 0.20 3.57 7.06
C TRP A 21 1.59 3.31 7.66
N VAL A 22 2.58 3.00 6.83
CA VAL A 22 3.97 2.81 7.30
C VAL A 22 4.48 4.06 8.02
N GLY A 23 4.23 5.24 7.47
CA GLY A 23 4.58 6.52 8.11
C GLY A 23 3.95 6.67 9.49
N ILE A 24 2.65 6.41 9.62
CA ILE A 24 1.93 6.48 10.91
C ILE A 24 2.53 5.52 11.93
N VAL A 25 2.81 4.28 11.55
CA VAL A 25 3.38 3.28 12.46
C VAL A 25 4.79 3.68 12.94
N ILE A 26 5.59 4.28 12.05
CA ILE A 26 6.95 4.71 12.39
C ILE A 26 6.94 5.96 13.28
N TYR A 27 6.13 6.97 12.93
CA TYR A 27 6.23 8.30 13.54
C TYR A 27 5.18 8.59 14.62
N ALA A 28 4.01 7.96 14.57
CA ALA A 28 2.87 8.28 15.44
C ALA A 28 2.47 7.13 16.38
N ASP A 29 2.74 5.87 16.04
CA ASP A 29 2.39 4.73 16.89
C ASP A 29 3.45 4.50 18.00
N GLN A 30 3.30 5.25 19.09
CA GLN A 30 4.15 5.13 20.29
C GLN A 30 3.55 4.22 21.37
N GLY A 31 2.26 3.85 21.25
CA GLY A 31 1.56 3.04 22.25
C GLY A 31 1.68 1.53 22.02
N SER A 32 1.94 1.10 20.78
CA SER A 32 1.99 -0.33 20.45
C SER A 32 3.32 -0.98 20.83
N PRO A 33 3.30 -2.25 21.28
CA PRO A 33 4.50 -3.05 21.45
C PRO A 33 5.31 -3.13 20.15
N LEU A 34 6.64 -3.21 20.26
CA LEU A 34 7.55 -3.23 19.11
C LEU A 34 7.22 -4.32 18.10
N TRP A 35 6.87 -5.53 18.56
CA TRP A 35 6.49 -6.64 17.68
C TRP A 35 5.24 -6.30 16.84
N MET A 36 4.25 -5.62 17.46
CA MET A 36 3.02 -5.24 16.78
C MET A 36 3.30 -4.16 15.72
N ARG A 37 4.22 -3.22 16.02
CA ARG A 37 4.67 -2.22 15.04
C ARG A 37 5.35 -2.89 13.85
N ILE A 38 6.17 -3.94 14.07
CA ILE A 38 6.76 -4.73 12.98
C ILE A 38 5.67 -5.33 12.08
N VAL A 39 4.64 -5.96 12.65
CA VAL A 39 3.52 -6.52 11.86
C VAL A 39 2.80 -5.45 11.06
N GLN A 40 2.52 -4.30 11.68
CA GLN A 40 1.86 -3.19 11.01
C GLN A 40 2.69 -2.62 9.86
N VAL A 41 4.01 -2.52 10.01
CA VAL A 41 4.93 -2.13 8.93
C VAL A 41 4.91 -3.16 7.80
N ILE A 42 4.99 -4.46 8.12
CA ILE A 42 4.91 -5.54 7.12
C ILE A 42 3.60 -5.45 6.33
N PHE A 43 2.48 -5.17 7.01
CA PHE A 43 1.20 -4.98 6.34
C PHE A 43 1.22 -3.79 5.37
N GLY A 44 1.77 -2.64 5.77
CA GLY A 44 1.90 -1.49 4.88
C GLY A 44 2.80 -1.77 3.66
N LEU A 45 3.93 -2.48 3.87
CA LEU A 45 4.82 -2.92 2.79
C LEU A 45 4.13 -3.92 1.86
N PHE A 46 3.28 -4.80 2.39
CA PHE A 46 2.49 -5.73 1.59
C PHE A 46 1.53 -4.99 0.66
N LEU A 47 0.83 -3.97 1.16
CA LEU A 47 -0.06 -3.14 0.33
C LEU A 47 0.70 -2.39 -0.77
N LEU A 48 1.88 -1.88 -0.44
CA LEU A 48 2.79 -1.26 -1.41
C LEU A 48 3.23 -2.24 -2.49
N ALA A 49 3.73 -3.42 -2.10
CA ALA A 49 4.16 -4.45 -3.04
C ALA A 49 3.02 -4.93 -3.94
N TRP A 50 1.82 -5.09 -3.39
CA TRP A 50 0.62 -5.42 -4.16
C TRP A 50 0.30 -4.34 -5.19
N SER A 51 0.32 -3.07 -4.79
CA SER A 51 0.02 -1.94 -5.65
C SER A 51 1.01 -1.85 -6.81
N VAL A 52 2.31 -1.98 -6.53
CA VAL A 52 3.37 -1.99 -7.55
C VAL A 52 3.18 -3.17 -8.51
N ARG A 53 2.97 -4.39 -7.99
CA ARG A 53 2.74 -5.58 -8.81
C ARG A 53 1.53 -5.39 -9.75
N LYS A 54 0.44 -4.81 -9.25
CA LYS A 54 -0.77 -4.57 -10.04
C LYS A 54 -0.57 -3.47 -11.07
N ALA A 55 0.14 -2.39 -10.75
CA ALA A 55 0.52 -1.35 -11.71
C ALA A 55 1.34 -1.94 -12.86
N VAL A 56 2.38 -2.72 -12.56
CA VAL A 56 3.20 -3.40 -13.58
C VAL A 56 2.34 -4.33 -14.45
N THR A 57 1.42 -5.08 -13.85
CA THR A 57 0.53 -5.98 -14.60
C THR A 57 -0.43 -5.23 -15.55
N LEU A 58 -0.88 -4.03 -15.18
CA LEU A 58 -1.74 -3.20 -16.03
C LEU A 58 -0.99 -2.49 -17.14
N LEU A 59 0.29 -2.17 -16.90
CA LEU A 59 1.19 -1.62 -17.91
C LEU A 59 1.64 -2.70 -18.89
N SER A 60 1.88 -3.93 -18.45
CA SER A 60 2.31 -5.01 -19.34
C SER A 60 1.19 -5.57 -20.22
N LYS A 61 -0.07 -5.39 -19.81
CA LYS A 61 -1.27 -5.74 -20.59
C LYS A 61 -1.83 -4.53 -21.36
N ALA A 62 -1.09 -3.42 -21.39
CA ALA A 62 -1.49 -2.16 -22.00
C ALA A 62 -1.39 -2.18 -23.52
#